data_AF-A0A1W9VMP6-F1
#
_entry.id   AF-A0A1W9VMP6-F1
#
_cell.length_a   1.000
_cell.length_b   1.000
_cell.length_c   1.000
_cell.angle_alpha   90.00
_cell.angle_beta   90.00
_cell.angle_gamma   90.00
#
_symmetry.space_group_name_H-M   'P 1'
#
loop_
_entity.id
_entity.type
_entity.pdbx_description
1 polymer ?
#
loop_
_entity_poly.entity_id
_entity_poly.type
_entity_poly.pdbx_seq_one_letter_code
_entity_poly.pdbx_strand_id
1 'polypeptide(L)' 'MKENIAASLVRICNWHFKHPLLDPMCGSGTICIEAAMIAKNIAP' A
#
# COMPACT_ATOMS: atom_id res chain seq x y z
N MET A 1 -4.65 -7.22 -9.80
CA MET A 1 -3.71 -6.09 -9.95
C MET A 1 -2.33 -6.59 -9.53
N LYS A 2 -1.26 -6.25 -10.26
CA LYS A 2 0.10 -6.69 -9.88
C LYS A 2 0.60 -5.92 -8.65
N GLU A 3 1.30 -6.63 -7.78
CA GLU A 3 1.92 -6.20 -6.53
C GLU A 3 2.82 -4.98 -6.76
N ASN A 4 3.69 -5.04 -7.77
CA ASN A 4 4.59 -3.93 -8.12
C ASN A 4 3.85 -2.62 -8.47
N ILE A 5 2.65 -2.73 -9.07
CA ILE A 5 1.82 -1.56 -9.41
C ILE A 5 1.15 -1.02 -8.14
N ALA A 6 0.67 -1.89 -7.26
CA ALA A 6 0.12 -1.50 -5.96
C ALA A 6 1.17 -0.77 -5.10
N ALA A 7 2.39 -1.31 -5.01
CA ALA A 7 3.50 -0.68 -4.30
C ALA A 7 3.91 0.68 -4.91
N SER A 8 3.76 0.84 -6.22
CA SER A 8 4.00 2.12 -6.90
C SER A 8 2.91 3.14 -6.59
N LEU A 9 1.64 2.72 -6.57
CA LEU A 9 0.51 3.57 -6.22
C LEU A 9 0.62 4.13 -4.81
N VAL A 10 1.01 3.30 -3.84
CA VAL A 10 1.25 3.73 -2.45
C VAL A 10 2.35 4.80 -2.37
N ARG A 11 3.41 4.69 -3.19
CA ARG A 11 4.51 5.67 -3.21
C ARG A 11 4.11 7.00 -3.83
N ILE A 12 3.22 7.01 -4.81
CA ILE A 12 2.81 8.25 -5.50
C ILE A 12 1.59 8.93 -4.87
N CYS A 13 0.81 8.23 -4.05
CA CYS A 13 -0.38 8.81 -3.43
C CYS A 13 -0.07 9.77 -2.25
N ASN A 14 1.21 10.04 -1.99
CA ASN A 14 1.71 10.90 -0.92
C ASN A 14 1.17 10.51 0.47
N TRP A 15 0.88 9.22 0.67
CA TRP A 15 0.48 8.70 1.96
C TRP A 15 1.69 8.63 2.89
N HIS A 16 1.52 9.16 4.11
CA HIS A 16 2.53 9.08 5.15
C HIS A 16 2.19 7.91 6.09
N PHE A 17 3.15 7.01 6.32
CA PHE A 17 2.98 5.77 7.10
C PHE A 17 2.49 5.94 8.55
N LYS A 18 2.54 7.17 9.10
CA LYS A 18 1.95 7.50 10.43
C LYS A 18 0.45 7.80 10.38
N HIS A 19 -0.13 7.97 9.19
CA HIS A 19 -1.56 8.22 9.02
C HIS A 19 -2.30 6.92 8.69
N PRO A 20 -3.57 6.78 9.11
CA PRO A 20 -4.39 5.66 8.69
C PRO A 20 -4.52 5.63 7.16
N LEU A 21 -4.43 4.43 6.58
CA LEU A 21 -4.76 4.18 5.18
C LEU A 21 -6.14 3.53 5.11
N LEU A 22 -7.01 4.02 4.23
CA LEU A 22 -8.32 3.44 3.98
C LEU A 22 -8.49 3.20 2.49
N ASP A 23 -8.78 1.96 2.12
CA ASP A 23 -9.21 1.57 0.79
C ASP A 23 -10.64 0.99 0.90
N PRO A 24 -11.69 1.75 0.53
CA PRO A 24 -13.08 1.31 0.67
C PRO A 24 -13.49 0.23 -0.35
N MET A 25 -12.63 -0.07 -1.34
CA MET A 25 -12.88 -1.04 -2.40
C MET A 25 -11.69 -1.99 -2.56
N CYS A 26 -11.15 -2.46 -1.44
CA CYS A 26 -9.85 -3.12 -1.39
C CYS A 26 -9.74 -4.42 -2.17
N GLY A 27 -10.86 -5.08 -2.51
CA GLY A 27 -10.86 -6.35 -3.25
C GLY A 27 -9.97 -7.40 -2.58
N SER A 28 -8.90 -7.83 -3.25
CA SER A 28 -7.89 -8.76 -2.69
C SER A 28 -6.99 -8.14 -1.62
N GLY A 29 -7.11 -6.84 -1.35
CA GLY A 29 -6.33 -6.12 -0.34
C GLY A 29 -4.90 -5.77 -0.76
N THR A 30 -4.55 -5.94 -2.04
CA THR A 30 -3.16 -5.80 -2.53
C THR A 30 -2.56 -4.43 -2.20
N ILE A 31 -3.32 -3.33 -2.35
CA ILE A 31 -2.84 -1.98 -2.00
C ILE A 31 -2.55 -1.86 -0.50
N CYS A 32 -3.46 -2.37 0.34
CA CYS A 32 -3.29 -2.34 1.79
C CYS A 32 -2.11 -3.20 2.27
N ILE A 33 -1.90 -4.38 1.66
CA ILE A 33 -0.78 -5.27 1.98
C ILE A 33 0.54 -4.60 1.62
N GLU A 34 0.68 -4.10 0.39
CA GLU A 34 1.89 -3.39 -0.05
C GLU A 34 2.17 -2.15 0.83
N ALA A 35 1.13 -1.40 1.20
CA ALA A 35 1.28 -0.26 2.08
C ALA A 35 1.76 -0.65 3.49
N ALA A 36 1.25 -1.76 4.04
CA ALA A 36 1.70 -2.28 5.32
C ALA A 36 3.17 -2.73 5.28
N MET A 37 3.57 -3.42 4.21
CA MET A 37 4.96 -3.85 4.00
C MET A 37 5.91 -2.66 3.89
N ILE A 38 5.54 -1.64 3.10
CA ILE A 38 6.29 -0.38 2.97
C ILE A 38 6.40 0.32 4.33
N ALA A 39 5.30 0.48 5.06
CA ALA A 39 5.29 1.16 6.35
C ALA A 39 6.11 0.45 7.43
N LYS A 40 6.23 -0.89 7.34
CA LYS A 40 7.05 -1.71 8.24
C LYS A 40 8.49 -1.92 7.73
N ASN A 41 8.84 -1.36 6.58
CA ASN A 41 10.14 -1.55 5.93
C ASN A 41 10.49 -3.04 5.75
N ILE A 42 9.51 -3.85 5.34
CA ILE A 42 9.67 -5.27 5.02
C ILE A 42 10.04 -5.39 3.54
N ALA A 43 11.01 -6.26 3.23
CA ALA A 43 11.38 -6.52 1.83
C ALA A 43 10.17 -7.06 1.04
N PRO A 44 9.96 -6.60 -0.21
CA PRO A 44 8.86 -7.02 -1.07
C PRO A 44 8.91 -8.51 -1.43
#